data_AF-A0A1S2VB16-F1
#
_entry.id   AF-A0A1S2VB16-F1
#
_cell.length_a   1.000
_cell.length_b   1.000
_cell.length_c   1.000
_cell.angle_alpha   90.00
_cell.angle_beta   90.00
_cell.angle_gamma   90.00
#
_symmetry.space_group_name_H-M   'P 1'
#
loop_
_entity.id
_entity.type
_entity.pdbx_description
1 polymer ?
#
loop_
_entity_poly.entity_id
_entity_poly.type
_entity_poly.pdbx_seq_one_letter_code
_entity_poly.pdbx_strand_id
1 'polypeptide(L)'
;MEASISDNSLKLDEALKGATGYQSWEQMLELKIAGHTKEQCAAIDKLLNSEVVAVARSNDGKRIVLGSSYLGLQFEITHTTGAKGSDRREWTLKAKQDGYMFGYCLLADSVTLPGVVAGATV
;
A
#
# COMPACT_ATOMS: atom_id res chain seq x y z
N MET A 1 5.38 9.38 -5.32
CA MET A 1 4.16 9.50 -6.14
C MET A 1 3.01 9.63 -5.15
N GLU A 2 2.30 10.74 -5.15
CA GLU A 2 1.08 10.91 -4.36
C GLU A 2 -0.10 10.56 -5.26
N ALA A 3 -0.96 9.64 -4.83
CA ALA A 3 -2.19 9.29 -5.52
C ALA A 3 -3.36 9.70 -4.64
N SER A 4 -4.34 10.42 -5.20
CA SER A 4 -5.61 10.65 -4.52
C SER A 4 -6.31 9.30 -4.32
N ILE A 5 -6.52 8.93 -3.06
CA ILE A 5 -7.14 7.67 -2.65
C ILE A 5 -8.61 8.00 -2.36
N SER A 6 -9.54 7.43 -3.13
CA SER A 6 -10.97 7.61 -2.86
C SER A 6 -11.37 7.02 -1.50
N ASP A 7 -12.50 7.45 -0.94
CA ASP A 7 -13.01 6.87 0.31
C ASP A 7 -13.11 5.33 0.19
N ASN A 8 -12.64 4.62 1.23
CA ASN A 8 -12.50 3.15 1.27
C ASN A 8 -11.52 2.55 0.24
N SER A 9 -10.55 3.30 -0.25
CA SER A 9 -9.61 2.84 -1.30
C SER A 9 -8.23 2.46 -0.78
N LEU A 10 -8.00 2.49 0.53
CA LEU A 10 -6.81 1.96 1.18
C LEU A 10 -7.22 1.03 2.31
N LYS A 11 -6.65 -0.18 2.31
CA LYS A 11 -6.84 -1.18 3.36
C LYS A 11 -5.50 -1.76 3.77
N LEU A 12 -5.30 -1.85 5.08
CA LEU A 12 -4.16 -2.54 5.70
C LEU A 12 -4.72 -3.68 6.53
N ASP A 13 -4.13 -4.87 6.41
CA ASP A 13 -4.39 -5.99 7.33
C ASP A 13 -3.07 -6.61 7.79
N GLU A 14 -3.05 -7.17 9.00
CA GLU A 14 -1.95 -7.99 9.49
C GLU A 14 -2.48 -9.21 10.24
N ALA A 15 -1.71 -10.29 10.23
CA ALA A 15 -2.05 -11.50 10.94
C ALA A 15 -0.80 -12.20 11.48
N LEU A 16 -0.80 -12.53 12.78
CA LEU A 16 0.21 -13.43 13.35
C LEU A 16 -0.15 -14.88 13.00
N LYS A 17 0.72 -15.55 12.26
CA LYS A 17 0.55 -16.93 11.80
C LYS A 17 1.66 -17.82 12.32
N GLY A 18 1.45 -19.13 12.22
CA GLY A 18 2.41 -20.14 12.64
C GLY A 18 2.16 -20.68 14.05
N ALA A 19 2.83 -21.79 14.37
CA ALA A 19 2.80 -22.38 15.70
C ALA A 19 3.72 -21.60 16.65
N THR A 20 3.46 -21.68 17.96
CA THR A 20 4.31 -21.09 19.00
C THR A 20 5.78 -21.49 18.78
N GLY A 21 6.68 -20.51 18.73
CA GLY A 21 8.12 -20.70 18.44
C GLY A 21 8.50 -20.58 16.96
N TYR A 22 7.52 -20.55 16.04
CA TYR A 22 7.70 -20.38 14.60
C TYR A 22 6.72 -19.35 14.03
N GLN A 23 6.34 -18.36 14.84
CA GLN A 23 5.34 -17.38 14.44
C GLN A 23 5.96 -16.26 13.60
N SER A 24 5.23 -15.84 12.58
CA SER A 24 5.56 -14.67 11.75
C SER A 24 4.30 -13.85 11.49
N TRP A 25 4.51 -12.56 11.22
CA TRP A 25 3.48 -11.65 10.78
C TRP A 25 3.35 -11.72 9.26
N GLU A 26 2.11 -11.85 8.81
CA GLU A 26 1.68 -11.56 7.45
C GLU A 26 1.20 -10.11 7.39
N GLN A 27 1.68 -9.34 6.42
CA GLN A 27 1.27 -7.95 6.18
C GLN A 27 0.60 -7.85 4.80
N MET A 28 -0.54 -7.17 4.75
CA MET A 28 -1.33 -6.96 3.54
C MET A 28 -1.64 -5.49 3.32
N LEU A 29 -1.54 -5.06 2.07
CA LEU A 29 -1.86 -3.72 1.60
C LEU A 29 -2.72 -3.82 0.34
N GLU A 30 -3.89 -3.19 0.36
CA GLU A 30 -4.72 -3.00 -0.83
C GLU A 30 -4.94 -1.50 -1.06
N LEU A 31 -4.65 -1.06 -2.28
CA LEU A 31 -4.82 0.30 -2.74
C LEU A 31 -5.62 0.31 -4.04
N LYS A 32 -6.65 1.15 -4.10
CA LYS A 32 -7.44 1.41 -5.30
C LYS A 32 -7.24 2.83 -5.78
N ILE A 33 -7.02 2.98 -7.09
CA ILE A 33 -6.75 4.28 -7.72
C ILE A 33 -7.72 4.44 -8.88
N ALA A 34 -8.54 5.49 -8.86
CA ALA A 34 -9.48 5.77 -9.93
C ALA A 34 -8.77 6.33 -11.18
N GLY A 35 -9.27 5.94 -12.37
CA GLY A 35 -8.79 6.42 -13.67
C GLY A 35 -7.60 5.64 -14.24
N HIS A 36 -7.07 6.11 -15.37
CA HIS A 36 -5.88 5.57 -16.04
C HIS A 36 -5.16 6.66 -16.86
N THR A 37 -4.81 7.75 -16.19
CA THR A 37 -3.99 8.81 -16.79
C THR A 37 -2.61 8.30 -17.17
N LYS A 38 -1.91 8.99 -18.09
CA LYS A 38 -0.56 8.60 -18.52
C LYS A 38 0.42 8.57 -17.36
N GLU A 39 0.28 9.51 -16.44
CA GLU A 39 1.08 9.66 -15.23
C GLU A 39 0.85 8.49 -14.26
N GLN A 40 -0.40 8.03 -14.12
CA GLN A 40 -0.73 6.85 -13.33
C GLN A 40 -0.11 5.59 -13.95
N CYS A 41 -0.25 5.38 -15.26
CA CYS A 41 0.35 4.23 -15.94
C CYS A 41 1.88 4.21 -15.77
N ALA A 42 2.54 5.34 -16.02
CA ALA A 42 4.00 5.45 -15.89
C ALA A 42 4.50 5.22 -14.46
N ALA A 43 3.68 5.50 -13.45
CA ALA A 43 4.04 5.26 -12.07
C ALA A 43 3.75 3.82 -11.62
N ILE A 44 2.70 3.21 -12.15
CA ILE A 44 2.41 1.78 -11.98
C ILE A 44 3.49 0.91 -12.62
N ASP A 45 4.00 1.30 -13.79
CA ASP A 45 5.10 0.60 -14.46
C ASP A 45 6.38 0.54 -13.61
N LYS A 46 6.60 1.51 -12.71
CA LYS A 46 7.73 1.49 -11.77
C LYS A 46 7.62 0.41 -10.70
N LEU A 47 6.43 -0.14 -10.48
CA LEU A 47 6.19 -1.22 -9.52
C LEU A 47 6.44 -2.59 -10.14
N LEU A 48 6.66 -2.67 -11.47
CA LEU A 48 6.99 -3.92 -12.14
C LEU A 48 8.34 -4.45 -11.64
N ASN A 49 8.37 -5.74 -11.25
CA ASN A 49 9.56 -6.45 -10.76
C ASN A 49 10.31 -5.70 -9.63
N SER A 50 9.58 -4.88 -8.86
CA SER A 50 10.16 -4.07 -7.79
C SER A 50 9.51 -4.42 -6.47
N GLU A 51 10.36 -4.71 -5.48
CA GLU A 51 9.94 -4.81 -4.09
C GLU A 51 9.88 -3.43 -3.46
N VAL A 52 8.88 -3.17 -2.63
CA VAL A 52 8.65 -1.86 -2.04
C VAL A 52 8.45 -1.93 -0.53
N VAL A 53 8.80 -0.83 0.13
CA VAL A 53 8.35 -0.52 1.50
C VAL A 53 7.26 0.53 1.37
N ALA A 54 6.09 0.26 1.95
CA ALA A 54 4.95 1.15 1.88
C ALA A 54 4.81 1.95 3.18
N VAL A 55 4.47 3.23 3.06
CA VAL A 55 4.03 4.04 4.20
C VAL A 55 2.60 4.47 3.95
N ALA A 56 1.70 4.01 4.82
CA ALA A 56 0.28 4.32 4.77
C ALA A 56 -0.07 5.28 5.91
N ARG A 57 -1.00 6.21 5.66
CA ARG A 57 -1.55 7.08 6.70
C ARG A 57 -2.91 6.54 7.12
N SER A 58 -3.05 6.25 8.40
CA SER A 58 -4.32 5.83 9.01
C SER A 58 -5.22 7.05 9.28
N ASN A 59 -6.51 6.81 9.48
CA ASN A 59 -7.51 7.84 9.75
C ASN A 59 -7.25 8.60 11.07
N ASP A 60 -6.51 7.99 12.00
CA ASP A 60 -6.04 8.64 13.23
C ASP A 60 -4.80 9.54 13.01
N GLY A 61 -4.41 9.75 11.75
CA GLY A 61 -3.31 10.62 11.35
C GLY A 61 -1.94 9.97 11.43
N LYS A 62 -1.83 8.79 12.04
CA LYS A 62 -0.57 8.06 12.21
C LYS A 62 -0.07 7.46 10.90
N ARG A 63 1.25 7.36 10.77
CA ARG A 63 1.92 6.73 9.64
C ARG A 63 2.35 5.32 10.03
N ILE A 64 2.00 4.34 9.21
CA ILE A 64 2.29 2.93 9.38
C ILE A 64 3.23 2.49 8.27
N VAL A 65 4.34 1.84 8.63
CA VAL A 65 5.28 1.22 7.68
C VAL A 65 4.92 -0.24 7.50
N LEU A 66 4.92 -0.68 6.25
CA LEU A 66 4.71 -2.06 5.84
C LEU A 66 5.86 -2.51 4.93
N GLY A 67 6.27 -3.76 5.11
CA GLY A 67 7.46 -4.31 4.47
C GLY A 67 8.76 -3.89 5.16
N SER A 68 9.88 -4.43 4.68
CA SER A 68 11.22 -4.03 5.08
C SER A 68 12.17 -4.07 3.89
N SER A 69 13.36 -3.47 4.04
CA SER A 69 14.42 -3.57 3.03
C SER A 69 14.95 -5.00 2.83
N TYR A 70 14.71 -5.91 3.78
CA TYR A 70 15.11 -7.32 3.69
C TYR A 70 14.03 -8.21 3.10
N LEU A 71 12.78 -7.78 3.20
CA LEU A 71 11.61 -8.49 2.73
C LEU A 71 10.55 -7.46 2.30
N GLY A 72 10.62 -7.04 1.04
CA GLY A 72 9.72 -6.03 0.52
C GLY A 72 8.35 -6.60 0.15
N LEU A 73 7.41 -5.69 -0.06
CA LEU A 73 6.10 -6.00 -0.61
C LEU A 73 6.20 -6.01 -2.14
N GLN A 74 5.53 -6.98 -2.76
CA GLN A 74 5.35 -7.01 -4.20
C GLN A 74 3.88 -6.76 -4.52
N PHE A 75 3.61 -5.84 -5.44
CA PHE A 75 2.25 -5.54 -5.86
C PHE A 75 1.80 -6.44 -7.00
N GLU A 76 0.69 -7.13 -6.78
CA GLU A 76 -0.19 -7.63 -7.82
C GLU A 76 -1.08 -6.48 -8.30
N ILE A 77 -0.98 -6.13 -9.58
CA ILE A 77 -1.63 -4.95 -10.14
C ILE A 77 -2.67 -5.40 -11.17
N THR A 78 -3.89 -4.91 -11.01
CA THR A 78 -5.00 -5.15 -11.94
C THR A 78 -5.65 -3.82 -12.32
N HIS A 79 -6.22 -3.76 -13.52
CA HIS A 79 -6.98 -2.60 -13.99
C HIS A 79 -8.25 -3.04 -14.70
N THR A 80 -9.33 -2.33 -14.46
CA THR A 80 -10.58 -2.47 -15.20
C THR A 80 -10.94 -1.16 -15.90
N THR A 81 -11.29 -1.24 -17.17
CA THR A 81 -11.82 -0.09 -17.94
C THR A 81 -13.34 0.08 -17.78
N GLY A 82 -13.97 -0.82 -17.03
CA GLY A 82 -15.42 -0.91 -16.86
C GLY A 82 -16.12 -1.47 -18.10
N ALA A 83 -16.90 -2.54 -17.92
CA ALA A 83 -17.68 -3.14 -19.01
C ALA A 83 -19.08 -2.52 -19.12
N LYS A 84 -19.61 -2.01 -18.00
CA LYS A 84 -20.92 -1.36 -17.89
C LYS A 84 -20.75 0.06 -17.34
N GLY A 85 -21.71 0.95 -17.63
CA GLY A 85 -21.64 2.37 -17.23
C GLY A 85 -21.55 2.62 -15.71
N SER A 86 -21.89 1.62 -14.89
CA SER A 86 -21.74 1.64 -13.43
C SER A 86 -20.36 1.24 -12.93
N ASP A 87 -19.54 0.63 -13.78
CA ASP A 87 -18.26 0.07 -13.37
C ASP A 87 -17.24 1.19 -13.22
N ARG A 88 -16.61 1.24 -12.05
CA ARG A 88 -15.54 2.20 -11.79
C ARG A 88 -14.31 1.80 -12.59
N ARG A 89 -13.75 2.76 -13.31
CA ARG A 89 -12.44 2.63 -13.94
C ARG A 89 -11.40 2.79 -12.85
N GLU A 90 -10.79 1.69 -12.44
CA GLU A 90 -9.85 1.69 -11.32
C GLU A 90 -8.71 0.69 -11.50
N TRP A 91 -7.56 1.08 -10.97
CA TRP A 91 -6.47 0.18 -10.67
C TRP A 91 -6.69 -0.41 -9.28
N THR A 92 -6.41 -1.69 -9.11
CA THR A 92 -6.33 -2.35 -7.82
C THR A 92 -4.92 -2.92 -7.66
N LEU A 93 -4.20 -2.39 -6.67
CA LEU A 93 -2.85 -2.80 -6.29
C LEU A 93 -2.97 -3.56 -4.97
N LYS A 94 -2.60 -4.84 -4.95
CA LYS A 94 -2.63 -5.69 -3.76
C LYS A 94 -1.24 -6.23 -3.50
N ALA A 95 -0.75 -6.09 -2.28
CA ALA A 95 0.47 -6.73 -1.83
C ALA A 95 0.18 -7.56 -0.59
N LYS A 96 0.80 -8.74 -0.53
CA LYS A 96 0.68 -9.66 0.59
C LYS A 96 2.00 -10.38 0.76
N GLN A 97 2.56 -10.32 1.96
CA GLN A 97 3.82 -11.00 2.27
C GLN A 97 3.82 -11.51 3.71
N ASP A 98 4.45 -12.65 3.94
CA ASP A 98 4.59 -13.30 5.25
C ASP A 98 6.08 -13.49 5.58
N GLY A 99 6.38 -13.79 6.84
CA GLY A 99 7.74 -13.98 7.35
C GLY A 99 8.27 -12.78 8.14
N TYR A 100 7.46 -11.75 8.38
CA TYR A 100 7.88 -10.60 9.16
C TYR A 100 7.97 -10.94 10.65
N MET A 101 9.06 -10.56 11.30
CA MET A 101 9.20 -10.69 12.76
C MET A 101 8.57 -9.52 13.52
N PHE A 102 7.84 -8.64 12.81
CA PHE A 102 7.20 -7.45 13.34
C PHE A 102 5.84 -7.23 12.66
N GLY A 103 4.86 -6.76 13.43
CA GLY A 103 3.56 -6.31 12.93
C GLY A 103 3.62 -4.86 12.43
N TYR A 104 2.57 -4.08 12.66
CA TYR A 104 2.54 -2.68 12.28
C TYR A 104 3.56 -1.84 13.05
N CYS A 105 4.44 -1.19 12.29
CA CYS A 105 5.42 -0.26 12.80
C CYS A 105 4.93 1.17 12.59
N LEU A 106 4.63 1.88 13.68
CA LEU A 106 4.27 3.30 13.64
C LEU A 106 5.52 4.15 13.46
N LEU A 107 5.51 5.06 12.49
CA LEU A 107 6.55 6.09 12.38
C LEU A 107 6.29 7.21 13.38
N ALA A 108 7.37 7.70 13.97
CA ALA A 108 7.32 8.94 14.74
C ALA A 108 6.97 10.13 13.84
N ASP A 109 6.24 11.10 14.39
CA ASP A 109 5.82 12.30 13.66
C ASP A 109 6.99 13.13 13.13
N SER A 110 8.17 13.02 13.76
CA SER A 110 9.40 13.68 13.35
C SER A 110 10.03 13.09 12.08
N VAL A 111 9.57 11.94 11.60
CA VAL A 111 10.11 11.31 10.39
C VAL A 111 9.60 12.04 9.15
N THR A 112 10.51 12.72 8.46
CA THR A 112 10.24 13.35 7.17
C THR A 112 10.49 12.38 6.03
N LEU A 113 9.48 12.14 5.20
CA LEU A 113 9.62 11.36 3.97
C LEU A 113 9.94 12.32 2.82
N PRO A 114 11.09 12.17 2.13
CA PRO A 114 11.44 13.03 0.99
C PRO A 114 10.34 12.97 -0.08
N GLY A 115 9.84 14.12 -0.49
CA GLY A 115 8.80 14.23 -1.52
C GLY A 115 7.36 13.99 -1.04
N VAL A 116 7.13 13.87 0.28
CA VAL A 116 5.79 13.90 0.88
C VAL A 116 5.66 15.20 1.67
N VAL A 117 4.74 16.09 1.25
CA VAL A 117 4.52 17.35 1.98
C VAL A 117 3.75 17.03 3.26
N ALA A 118 4.32 17.37 4.42
CA ALA A 118 3.62 17.24 5.69
C ALA A 118 2.37 18.13 5.67
N GLY A 119 1.18 17.54 5.51
CA GLY A 119 -0.08 18.28 5.64
C GLY A 119 -1.01 18.28 4.44
N ALA A 120 -0.96 17.31 3.52
CA ALA A 120 -2.11 17.06 2.66
C ALA A 120 -3.29 16.56 3.53
N THR A 121 -4.08 17.51 4.02
CA THR A 121 -5.47 17.30 4.46
C THR A 121 -6.26 16.85 3.25
N VAL A 122 -6.83 15.64 3.34
CA VAL A 122 -8.01 15.27 2.55
C VAL A 122 -9.22 15.94 3.21
#